data_AF-A0A0E9MBD2-F1
#
_entry.id   AF-A0A0E9MBD2-F1
#
_cell.length_a   1.000
_cell.length_b   1.000
_cell.length_c   1.000
_cell.angle_alpha   90.00
_cell.angle_beta   90.00
_cell.angle_gamma   90.00
#
_symmetry.space_group_name_H-M   'P 1'
#
loop_
_entity.id
_entity.type
_entity.pdbx_description
1 polymer ?
#
loop_
_entity_poly.entity_id
_entity_poly.type
_entity_poly.pdbx_seq_one_letter_code
_entity_poly.pdbx_strand_id
1 'polypeptide(L)' 'MHRLIIQTEAMLYEFRKRIPTDCKTAKSIDRNDPWDRVATFAKDDGFLEIAEQLVKSKYQLLEQTH' A
#
# COMPACT_ATOMS: atom_id res chain seq x y z
N MET A 1 13.16 -8.87 6.34
CA MET A 1 12.30 -7.72 6.69
C MET A 1 12.59 -6.45 5.88
N HIS A 2 13.77 -5.81 6.00
CA HIS A 2 14.03 -4.49 5.39
C HIS A 2 13.79 -4.42 3.87
N ARG A 3 14.15 -5.47 3.12
CA ARG A 3 13.97 -5.52 1.65
C ARG A 3 12.50 -5.47 1.22
N LEU A 4 11.61 -6.19 1.90
CA LEU A 4 10.18 -6.22 1.56
C LEU A 4 9.56 -4.84 1.81
N ILE A 5 9.89 -4.23 2.96
CA ILE A 5 9.44 -2.88 3.30
C ILE A 5 9.89 -1.88 2.22
N ILE A 6 11.18 -1.86 1.87
CA ILE A 6 11.71 -0.95 0.84
C ILE A 6 11.00 -1.16 -0.52
N GLN A 7 10.77 -2.42 -0.92
CA GLN A 7 10.10 -2.73 -2.18
C GLN A 7 8.64 -2.27 -2.20
N THR A 8 7.90 -2.48 -1.12
CA THR A 8 6.50 -2.07 -1.01
C THR A 8 6.36 -0.55 -0.93
N GLU A 9 7.24 0.13 -0.18
CA GLU A 9 7.27 1.60 -0.14
C GLU A 9 7.62 2.21 -1.51
N ALA A 10 8.59 1.65 -2.23
CA ALA A 10 8.92 2.10 -3.58
C ALA A 10 7.75 1.91 -4.57
N MET A 11 7.03 0.81 -4.46
CA MET A 11 5.83 0.56 -5.26
C MET A 11 4.70 1.54 -4.93
N LEU A 12 4.46 1.83 -3.64
CA LEU A 12 3.48 2.85 -3.22
C LEU A 12 3.85 4.25 -3.74
N TYR A 13 5.13 4.63 -3.68
CA TYR A 13 5.61 5.89 -4.20
C TYR A 13 5.37 6.03 -5.71
N GLU A 14 5.67 4.98 -6.47
CA GLU A 14 5.42 4.96 -7.92
C GLU A 14 3.95 4.94 -8.28
N PHE A 15 3.13 4.25 -7.49
CA PHE A 15 1.69 4.21 -7.67
C PHE A 15 1.05 5.57 -7.35
N ARG A 16 1.50 6.24 -6.28
CA ARG A 16 1.00 7.55 -5.87
C ARG A 16 1.11 8.61 -6.95
N LYS A 17 2.13 8.54 -7.82
CA LYS A 17 2.32 9.45 -8.96
C LYS A 17 1.31 9.27 -10.09
N ARG A 18 0.55 8.16 -10.09
CA ARG A 18 -0.32 7.74 -11.21
C ARG A 18 -1.82 7.86 -10.88
N ILE A 19 -2.17 8.21 -9.64
CA ILE A 19 -3.55 8.32 -9.19
C ILE A 19 -3.96 9.77 -8.91
N PRO A 20 -5.27 10.10 -9.00
CA PRO A 20 -5.79 11.40 -8.62
C PRO A 20 -5.43 11.77 -7.17
N THR A 21 -5.03 13.02 -6.93
CA THR A 21 -4.58 13.49 -5.61
C THR A 21 -5.70 13.61 -4.59
N ASP A 22 -6.95 13.66 -5.03
CA ASP A 22 -8.13 13.86 -4.22
C ASP A 22 -8.76 12.55 -3.71
N CYS A 23 -8.35 11.40 -4.27
CA CYS A 23 -8.84 10.09 -3.83
C CYS A 23 -8.34 9.74 -2.43
N LYS A 24 -9.02 8.80 -1.76
CA LYS A 24 -8.71 8.43 -0.39
C LYS A 24 -7.35 7.73 -0.31
N THR A 25 -7.02 6.93 -1.31
CA THR A 25 -5.77 6.18 -1.42
C THR A 25 -4.57 7.11 -1.49
N ALA A 26 -4.62 8.14 -2.35
CA ALA A 26 -3.56 9.14 -2.46
C ALA A 26 -3.28 9.83 -1.12
N LYS A 27 -4.34 10.29 -0.45
CA LYS A 27 -4.26 10.94 0.87
C LYS A 27 -3.71 9.99 1.95
N SER A 28 -4.02 8.71 1.86
CA SER A 28 -3.55 7.70 2.81
C SER A 28 -2.06 7.40 2.63
N ILE A 29 -1.60 7.28 1.38
CA ILE A 29 -0.17 7.16 1.06
C ILE A 29 0.59 8.41 1.52
N ASP A 30 0.08 9.61 1.23
CA ASP A 30 0.73 10.88 1.61
C ASP A 30 0.87 11.06 3.14
N ARG A 31 0.01 10.38 3.92
CA ARG A 31 0.05 10.37 5.38
C ARG A 31 0.92 9.27 5.97
N ASN A 32 1.54 8.43 5.14
CA ASN A 32 2.23 7.21 5.55
C ASN A 32 1.36 6.32 6.45
N ASP A 33 0.08 6.16 6.09
CA ASP A 33 -0.80 5.23 6.79
C ASP A 33 -0.30 3.78 6.67
N PRO A 34 -0.66 2.89 7.62
CA PRO A 34 -0.33 1.47 7.53
C PRO A 34 -0.88 0.82 6.26
N TRP A 35 -0.17 -0.19 5.73
CA TRP A 35 -0.53 -0.87 4.48
C TRP A 35 -1.96 -1.40 4.45
N ASP A 36 -2.52 -1.86 5.58
CA ASP A 36 -3.93 -2.28 5.62
C ASP A 36 -4.91 -1.15 5.32
N ARG A 37 -4.65 0.03 5.88
CA ARG A 37 -5.52 1.18 5.71
C ARG A 37 -5.41 1.70 4.27
N VAL A 38 -4.18 1.76 3.74
CA VAL A 38 -3.96 2.08 2.33
C VAL A 38 -4.68 1.06 1.43
N ALA A 39 -4.63 -0.24 1.75
CA ALA A 39 -5.33 -1.28 1.01
C ALA A 39 -6.85 -1.15 1.08
N THR A 40 -7.42 -0.76 2.23
CA THR A 40 -8.86 -0.47 2.36
C THR A 40 -9.28 0.67 1.44
N PHE A 41 -8.56 1.79 1.46
CA PHE A 41 -8.88 2.91 0.57
C PHE A 41 -8.63 2.59 -0.90
N ALA A 42 -7.59 1.81 -1.20
CA ALA A 42 -7.33 1.30 -2.54
C ALA A 42 -8.51 0.47 -3.06
N LYS A 43 -9.15 -0.37 -2.23
CA LYS A 43 -10.39 -1.06 -2.62
C LYS A 43 -11.54 -0.10 -2.87
N ASP A 44 -11.77 0.85 -1.97
CA ASP A 44 -12.84 1.85 -2.09
C ASP A 44 -12.72 2.68 -3.38
N ASP A 45 -11.49 3.05 -3.75
CA ASP A 45 -11.21 3.85 -4.94
C ASP A 45 -11.07 3.00 -6.23
N GLY A 46 -11.22 1.67 -6.14
CA GLY A 46 -11.19 0.75 -7.30
C GLY A 46 -9.80 0.24 -7.70
N PHE A 47 -8.76 0.53 -6.94
CA PHE A 47 -7.38 0.07 -7.15
C PHE A 47 -7.14 -1.32 -6.55
N LEU A 48 -7.91 -2.31 -7.02
CA LEU A 48 -7.95 -3.66 -6.45
C LEU A 48 -6.57 -4.36 -6.44
N GLU A 49 -5.81 -4.25 -7.53
CA GLU A 49 -4.48 -4.89 -7.64
C GLU A 49 -3.50 -4.38 -6.57
N ILE A 50 -3.48 -3.07 -6.32
CA ILE A 50 -2.62 -2.47 -5.28
C ILE A 50 -3.08 -2.90 -3.89
N ALA A 51 -4.39 -2.94 -3.66
CA ALA A 51 -4.92 -3.39 -2.38
C ALA A 51 -4.53 -4.83 -2.07
N GLU A 52 -4.65 -5.74 -3.04
CA GLU A 52 -4.25 -7.14 -2.92
C GLU A 52 -2.75 -7.28 -2.66
N GLN A 53 -1.93 -6.54 -3.40
CA GLN A 53 -0.48 -6.57 -3.24
C GLN A 53 -0.03 -6.04 -1.87
N LEU A 54 -0.70 -5.04 -1.31
CA LEU A 54 -0.44 -4.52 0.05
C LEU A 54 -0.80 -5.54 1.13
N VAL A 55 -1.96 -6.18 1.02
CA VAL A 55 -2.39 -7.24 1.95
C VAL A 55 -1.39 -8.40 1.93
N LYS A 56 -0.97 -8.84 0.73
CA LYS A 56 0.04 -9.88 0.56
C LYS A 56 1.38 -9.48 1.20
N SER A 57 1.86 -8.26 0.92
CA SER A 57 3.12 -7.76 1.49
C SER A 57 3.07 -7.73 3.01
N LYS A 58 1.95 -7.32 3.60
CA LYS A 58 1.77 -7.34 5.06
C LYS A 58 1.80 -8.76 5.61
N TYR A 59 1.08 -9.69 4.99
CA TYR A 59 1.04 -11.08 5.44
C TYR A 59 2.44 -11.70 5.42
N GLN A 60 3.21 -11.48 4.34
CA GLN A 60 4.60 -11.90 4.24
C GLN A 60 5.50 -11.26 5.32
N LEU A 61 5.24 -10.00 5.71
CA LEU A 61 5.98 -9.34 6.78
C LEU A 61 5.71 -10.00 8.15
N LEU A 62 4.46 -10.37 8.41
CA LEU A 62 4.03 -11.04 9.64
C LEU A 62 4.56 -12.48 9.74
N GLU A 63 4.56 -13.24 8.64
CA GLU A 63 5.09 -14.60 8.59
C GLU A 63 6.60 -14.65 8.85
N GLN A 64 7.35 -13.62 8.45
CA GLN A 64 8.79 -13.53 8.69
C GLN A 64 9.18 -12.99 10.07
N THR A 65 8.18 -12.64 10.89
CA THR A 65 8.37 -12.18 12.28
C THR A 65 8.17 -13.31 13.29
N HIS A 66 7.67 -14.48 12.85
CA HIS A 66 7.60 -15.72 13.62
C HIS A 66 8.75 -16.66 13.26
#